data_AF-A0A942P8X8-F1
#
_entry.id   AF-A0A942P8X8-F1
#
_cell.length_a   1.000
_cell.length_b   1.000
_cell.length_c   1.000
_cell.angle_alpha   90.00
_cell.angle_beta   90.00
_cell.angle_gamma   90.00
#
_symmetry.space_group_name_H-M   'P 1'
#
loop_
_entity.id
_entity.type
_entity.pdbx_description
1 polymer ?
#
loop_
_entity_poly.entity_id
_entity_poly.type
_entity_poly.pdbx_seq_one_letter_code
_entity_poly.pdbx_strand_id
1 'polypeptide(L)'
;MLQRFFQKLSLATYRKTVTDNQQKIVDELRHLHQQLFVNNPVLVVGNVKMHLPLFYIDHIQKIVYSTRNFYEIETLQLLKKEFGQFESVIDIGTNIGNHMLYWCSEMGAGKVMCFEPNDFNRTVLLKNIELNHLESIVTVQSCALGSESGKGVQSNFTLGNTGMNRVDKVGEGSASSTTDIKKLDDFPVNKVNFIKIDVEGFETEVLKGALETIKRCKPV
;
A
#
# COMPACT_ATOMS: atom_id res chain seq x y z
N MET A 1 47.67 -12.51 7.91
CA MET A 1 46.48 -13.24 7.42
C MET A 1 45.45 -13.49 8.54
N LEU A 2 45.87 -13.96 9.72
CA LEU A 2 45.00 -14.21 10.89
C LEU A 2 44.29 -12.95 11.46
N GLN A 3 44.98 -11.81 11.53
CA GLN A 3 44.42 -10.57 12.15
C GLN A 3 43.20 -10.01 11.38
N ARG A 4 43.17 -10.13 10.05
CA ARG A 4 42.04 -9.73 9.20
C ARG A 4 40.85 -10.69 9.29
N PHE A 5 41.09 -11.95 9.69
CA PHE A 5 40.05 -12.97 9.86
C PHE A 5 39.26 -12.74 11.16
N PHE A 6 39.95 -12.46 12.27
CA PHE A 6 39.31 -12.12 13.55
C PHE A 6 38.53 -10.80 13.51
N GLN A 7 39.00 -9.81 12.74
CA GLN A 7 38.30 -8.54 12.56
C GLN A 7 37.01 -8.68 11.73
N LYS A 8 37.00 -9.59 10.73
CA LYS A 8 35.79 -9.93 9.98
C LYS A 8 34.80 -10.75 10.82
N LEU A 9 35.28 -11.68 11.65
CA LEU A 9 34.41 -12.42 12.58
C LEU A 9 33.79 -11.50 13.63
N SER A 10 34.55 -10.55 14.20
CA SER A 10 33.99 -9.64 15.22
C SER A 10 32.96 -8.68 14.64
N LEU A 11 33.13 -8.21 13.40
CA LEU A 11 32.15 -7.38 12.70
C LEU A 11 30.89 -8.17 12.28
N ALA A 12 31.04 -9.43 11.86
CA ALA A 12 29.91 -10.29 11.53
C ALA A 12 29.10 -10.67 12.77
N THR A 13 29.77 -11.02 13.87
CA THR A 13 29.14 -11.28 15.16
C THR A 13 28.49 -10.02 15.72
N TYR A 14 29.16 -8.87 15.67
CA TYR A 14 28.59 -7.59 16.10
C TYR A 14 27.35 -7.20 15.29
N ARG A 15 27.40 -7.32 13.95
CA ARG A 15 26.23 -7.09 13.09
C ARG A 15 25.10 -8.04 13.44
N LYS A 16 25.39 -9.33 13.62
CA LYS A 16 24.39 -10.33 14.01
C LYS A 16 23.76 -10.00 15.36
N THR A 17 24.56 -9.68 16.39
CA THR A 17 24.06 -9.29 17.72
C THR A 17 23.23 -8.00 17.69
N VAL A 18 23.60 -7.00 16.88
CA VAL A 18 22.80 -5.78 16.68
C VAL A 18 21.47 -6.12 15.99
N THR A 19 21.49 -6.98 14.98
CA THR A 19 20.28 -7.41 14.24
C THR A 19 19.36 -8.25 15.13
N ASP A 20 19.91 -9.15 15.94
CA ASP A 20 19.17 -9.99 16.88
C ASP A 20 18.57 -9.15 18.02
N ASN A 21 19.27 -8.13 18.52
CA ASN A 21 18.74 -7.20 19.51
C ASN A 21 17.66 -6.28 18.93
N GLN A 22 17.82 -5.83 17.68
CA GLN A 22 16.77 -5.09 16.98
C GLN A 22 15.53 -5.96 16.80
N GLN A 23 15.70 -7.21 16.35
CA GLN A 23 14.60 -8.17 16.19
C GLN A 23 13.89 -8.44 17.52
N LYS A 24 14.64 -8.58 18.62
CA LYS A 24 14.09 -8.80 19.96
C LYS A 24 13.30 -7.60 20.47
N ILE A 25 13.78 -6.38 20.24
CA ILE A 25 13.04 -5.14 20.53
C ILE A 25 11.77 -5.05 19.67
N VAL A 26 11.85 -5.44 18.40
CA VAL A 26 10.69 -5.47 17.49
C VAL A 26 9.64 -6.47 17.96
N ASP A 27 10.06 -7.66 18.38
CA ASP A 27 9.15 -8.68 18.87
C ASP A 27 8.54 -8.30 20.23
N GLU A 28 9.30 -7.63 21.11
CA GLU A 28 8.78 -7.04 22.34
C GLU A 28 7.80 -5.90 22.09
N LEU A 29 8.07 -4.99 21.13
CA LEU A 29 7.14 -3.93 20.75
C LEU A 29 5.88 -4.51 20.09
N ARG A 30 5.99 -5.58 19.30
CA ARG A 30 4.85 -6.29 18.71
C ARG A 30 4.02 -7.00 19.78
N HIS A 31 4.68 -7.61 20.77
CA HIS A 31 4.01 -8.25 21.90
C HIS A 31 3.33 -7.23 22.82
N LEU A 32 4.02 -6.14 23.14
CA LEU A 32 3.45 -5.01 23.88
C LEU A 32 2.31 -4.37 23.10
N HIS A 33 2.39 -4.31 21.77
CA HIS A 33 1.29 -3.85 20.93
C HIS A 33 0.07 -4.78 21.02
N GLN A 34 0.27 -6.10 20.95
CA GLN A 34 -0.81 -7.08 21.13
C GLN A 34 -1.43 -7.00 22.54
N GLN A 35 -0.64 -6.67 23.57
CA GLN A 35 -1.08 -6.56 24.96
C GLN A 35 -1.75 -5.22 25.30
N LEU A 36 -1.25 -4.09 24.76
CA LEU A 36 -1.77 -2.75 25.04
C LEU A 36 -2.88 -2.32 24.07
N PHE A 37 -2.87 -2.82 22.84
CA PHE A 37 -3.86 -2.53 21.80
C PHE A 37 -4.74 -3.75 21.52
N VAL A 38 -5.40 -4.23 22.57
CA VAL A 38 -6.57 -5.13 22.48
C VAL A 38 -7.73 -4.46 21.71
N ASN A 39 -7.66 -3.15 21.45
CA ASN A 39 -8.64 -2.42 20.68
C ASN A 39 -8.08 -2.07 19.29
N ASN A 40 -8.37 -2.95 18.35
CA ASN A 40 -8.41 -2.72 16.90
C ASN A 40 -8.71 -1.24 16.58
N PRO A 41 -7.72 -0.35 16.33
CA PRO A 41 -7.95 1.09 16.38
C PRO A 41 -8.73 1.50 15.13
N VAL A 42 -10.04 1.59 15.29
CA VAL A 42 -10.97 2.13 14.30
C VAL A 42 -11.18 3.59 14.63
N LEU A 43 -10.89 4.44 13.67
CA LEU A 43 -11.07 5.88 13.75
C LEU A 43 -12.17 6.33 12.80
N VAL A 44 -13.01 7.28 13.23
CA VAL A 44 -13.91 7.98 12.31
C VAL A 44 -13.14 9.12 11.65
N VAL A 45 -13.08 9.12 10.32
CA VAL A 45 -12.45 10.14 9.47
C VAL A 45 -13.51 10.64 8.49
N GLY A 46 -13.94 11.89 8.62
CA GLY A 46 -15.13 12.36 7.91
C GLY A 46 -16.36 11.51 8.27
N ASN A 47 -16.97 10.88 7.26
CA ASN A 47 -18.10 9.95 7.40
C ASN A 47 -17.72 8.46 7.33
N VAL A 48 -16.43 8.11 7.26
CA VAL A 48 -15.96 6.71 7.17
C VAL A 48 -15.26 6.24 8.44
N LYS A 49 -15.23 4.92 8.61
CA LYS A 49 -14.44 4.22 9.64
C LYS A 49 -13.15 3.70 9.03
N MET A 50 -12.01 4.01 9.64
CA MET A 50 -10.69 3.56 9.22
C MET A 50 -10.02 2.75 10.32
N HIS A 51 -9.76 1.48 10.05
CA HIS A 51 -8.86 0.62 10.80
C HIS A 51 -7.41 1.01 10.51
N LEU A 52 -6.68 1.40 11.55
CA LEU A 52 -5.31 1.94 11.48
C LEU A 52 -4.37 1.19 12.45
N PRO A 53 -4.12 -0.12 12.26
CA PRO A 53 -3.42 -0.95 13.26
C PRO A 53 -1.99 -0.49 13.55
N LEU A 54 -1.35 0.22 12.64
CA LEU A 54 0.04 0.70 12.75
C LEU A 54 0.15 2.22 12.90
N PHE A 55 -0.88 2.92 13.39
CA PHE A 55 -0.89 4.38 13.54
C PHE A 55 0.30 5.00 14.31
N TYR A 56 1.06 4.20 15.05
CA TYR A 56 2.22 4.65 15.84
C TYR A 56 3.55 4.49 15.09
N ILE A 57 3.62 3.70 14.01
CA ILE A 57 4.84 3.46 13.22
C ILE A 57 4.69 3.77 11.74
N ASP A 58 3.55 3.50 11.12
CA ASP A 58 3.34 3.79 9.69
C ASP A 58 3.08 5.28 9.47
N HIS A 59 3.76 5.86 8.47
CA HIS A 59 3.69 7.29 8.18
C HIS A 59 2.26 7.74 7.85
N ILE A 60 1.57 7.02 6.95
CA ILE A 60 0.23 7.39 6.49
C ILE A 60 -0.77 7.22 7.62
N GLN A 61 -0.79 6.06 8.28
CA GLN A 61 -1.70 5.79 9.40
C GLN A 61 -1.47 6.77 10.56
N LYS A 62 -0.23 7.15 10.84
CA LYS A 62 0.09 8.16 11.87
C LYS A 62 -0.47 9.53 11.51
N ILE A 63 -0.37 9.96 10.26
CA ILE A 63 -0.92 11.23 9.81
C ILE A 63 -2.44 11.20 9.91
N VAL A 64 -3.08 10.17 9.36
CA VAL A 64 -4.55 10.02 9.44
C VAL A 64 -5.02 10.02 10.88
N TYR A 65 -4.34 9.25 11.75
CA TYR A 65 -4.70 9.14 13.15
C TYR A 65 -4.54 10.45 13.92
N SER A 66 -3.46 11.18 13.68
CA SER A 66 -3.15 12.44 14.39
C SER A 66 -3.99 13.61 13.92
N THR A 67 -4.23 13.71 12.61
CA THR A 67 -5.02 14.80 12.00
C THR A 67 -6.52 14.55 12.06
N ARG A 68 -6.95 13.30 12.27
CA ARG A 68 -8.35 12.86 12.14
C ARG A 68 -8.92 13.16 10.74
N ASN A 69 -8.06 13.17 9.73
CA ASN A 69 -8.39 13.54 8.35
C ASN A 69 -7.71 12.59 7.36
N PHE A 70 -8.16 12.59 6.11
CA PHE A 70 -7.53 11.79 5.07
C PHE A 70 -6.09 12.27 4.83
N TYR A 71 -5.20 11.33 4.52
CA TYR A 71 -3.88 11.65 4.00
C TYR A 71 -4.03 12.38 2.65
N GLU A 72 -3.19 13.39 2.39
CA GLU A 72 -3.26 14.27 1.21
C GLU A 72 -4.62 14.96 0.99
N ILE A 73 -5.28 15.36 2.08
CA ILE A 73 -6.61 16.00 2.02
C ILE A 73 -6.68 17.21 1.08
N GLU A 74 -5.62 18.02 0.99
CA GLU A 74 -5.60 19.19 0.10
C GLU A 74 -5.69 18.77 -1.38
N THR A 75 -4.89 17.78 -1.79
CA THR A 75 -4.95 17.19 -3.14
C THR A 75 -6.31 16.57 -3.42
N LEU A 76 -6.85 15.83 -2.45
CA LEU A 76 -8.17 15.21 -2.57
C LEU A 76 -9.30 16.23 -2.76
N GLN A 77 -9.24 17.35 -2.03
CA GLN A 77 -10.20 18.45 -2.17
C GLN A 77 -10.07 19.16 -3.53
N LEU A 78 -8.85 19.30 -4.06
CA LEU A 78 -8.64 19.83 -5.41
C LEU A 78 -9.25 18.91 -6.47
N LEU A 79 -9.02 17.60 -6.38
CA LEU A 79 -9.64 16.62 -7.29
C LEU A 79 -11.17 16.66 -7.21
N LYS A 80 -11.74 16.72 -6.01
CA LYS A 80 -13.18 16.86 -5.80
C LYS A 80 -13.74 18.14 -6.44
N LYS A 81 -13.01 19.25 -6.34
CA LYS A 81 -13.39 20.52 -6.95
C LYS A 81 -13.33 20.49 -8.48
N GLU A 82 -12.32 19.83 -9.05
CA GLU A 82 -12.07 19.82 -10.49
C GLU A 82 -12.96 18.82 -11.22
N PHE A 83 -13.12 17.61 -10.68
CA PHE A 83 -13.79 16.50 -11.38
C PHE A 83 -15.16 16.13 -10.79
N GLY A 84 -15.51 16.62 -9.60
CA GLY A 84 -16.78 16.33 -8.95
C GLY A 84 -16.90 14.89 -8.48
N GLN A 85 -17.50 14.02 -9.29
CA GLN A 85 -17.77 12.62 -8.97
C GLN A 85 -17.04 11.69 -9.94
N PHE A 86 -16.54 10.57 -9.42
CA PHE A 86 -16.01 9.48 -10.23
C PHE A 86 -17.06 8.38 -10.41
N GLU A 87 -17.24 7.87 -11.62
CA GLU A 87 -18.16 6.77 -11.87
C GLU A 87 -17.44 5.42 -11.72
N SER A 88 -16.18 5.36 -12.13
CA SER A 88 -15.37 4.15 -12.13
C SER A 88 -13.90 4.51 -11.98
N VAL A 89 -13.29 4.05 -10.88
CA VAL A 89 -11.93 4.38 -10.48
C VAL A 89 -11.05 3.14 -10.51
N ILE A 90 -9.80 3.32 -10.93
CA ILE A 90 -8.73 2.34 -10.71
C ILE A 90 -7.71 2.95 -9.75
N ASP A 91 -7.48 2.28 -8.61
CA ASP A 91 -6.54 2.70 -7.58
C ASP A 91 -5.32 1.77 -7.57
N ILE A 92 -4.20 2.22 -8.12
CA ILE A 92 -2.98 1.43 -8.23
C ILE A 92 -2.01 1.85 -7.12
N GLY A 93 -1.65 0.90 -6.26
CA GLY A 93 -0.97 1.19 -4.99
C GLY A 93 -1.97 1.69 -3.95
N THR A 94 -3.06 0.95 -3.75
CA THR A 94 -4.16 1.35 -2.87
C THR A 94 -3.74 1.49 -1.40
N ASN A 95 -2.70 0.75 -0.98
CA ASN A 95 -2.23 0.69 0.39
C ASN A 95 -3.38 0.31 1.33
N ILE A 96 -3.57 1.01 2.45
CA ILE A 96 -4.67 0.81 3.41
C ILE A 96 -6.03 1.33 2.93
N GLY A 97 -6.13 1.93 1.74
CA GLY A 97 -7.39 2.44 1.18
C GLY A 97 -7.76 3.87 1.56
N ASN A 98 -6.82 4.73 1.95
CA ASN A 98 -7.09 6.15 2.25
C ASN A 98 -7.84 6.87 1.12
N HIS A 99 -7.26 6.84 -0.08
CA HIS A 99 -7.82 7.51 -1.25
C HIS A 99 -9.10 6.83 -1.75
N MET A 100 -9.12 5.49 -1.82
CA MET A 100 -10.32 4.70 -2.11
C MET A 100 -11.50 5.10 -1.23
N LEU A 101 -11.30 5.19 0.09
CA LEU A 101 -12.37 5.57 1.01
C LEU A 101 -12.86 7.00 0.76
N TYR A 102 -11.94 7.95 0.53
CA TYR A 102 -12.31 9.33 0.20
C TYR A 102 -13.17 9.37 -1.07
N TRP A 103 -12.78 8.68 -2.13
CA TRP A 103 -13.57 8.71 -3.36
C TRP A 103 -14.93 8.07 -3.19
N CYS A 104 -15.03 6.96 -2.45
CA CYS A 104 -16.31 6.33 -2.15
C CYS A 104 -17.22 7.24 -1.33
N SER A 105 -16.69 7.88 -0.28
CA SER A 105 -17.50 8.55 0.73
C SER A 105 -17.73 10.03 0.49
N GLU A 106 -16.79 10.70 -0.17
CA GLU A 106 -16.81 12.16 -0.40
C GLU A 106 -17.03 12.53 -1.86
N MET A 107 -16.66 11.67 -2.81
CA MET A 107 -16.85 11.91 -4.25
C MET A 107 -17.92 11.01 -4.87
N GLY A 108 -18.50 10.07 -4.12
CA GLY A 108 -19.56 9.18 -4.60
C GLY A 108 -19.10 8.20 -5.69
N ALA A 109 -17.89 7.65 -5.56
CA ALA A 109 -17.35 6.68 -6.53
C ALA A 109 -18.33 5.53 -6.80
N GLY A 110 -18.68 5.31 -8.07
CA GLY A 110 -19.64 4.25 -8.45
C GLY A 110 -19.06 2.84 -8.39
N LYS A 111 -17.80 2.68 -8.83
CA LYS A 111 -17.02 1.43 -8.74
C LYS A 111 -15.54 1.76 -8.52
N VAL A 112 -14.84 0.94 -7.75
CA VAL A 112 -13.40 1.07 -7.54
C VAL A 112 -12.71 -0.29 -7.71
N MET A 113 -11.68 -0.33 -8.53
CA MET A 113 -10.79 -1.49 -8.68
C MET A 113 -9.42 -1.16 -8.07
N CYS A 114 -9.11 -1.80 -6.96
CA CYS A 114 -7.91 -1.57 -6.16
C CYS A 114 -6.83 -2.62 -6.48
N PHE A 115 -5.58 -2.19 -6.55
CA PHE A 115 -4.41 -3.06 -6.71
C PHE A 115 -3.46 -2.82 -5.54
N GLU A 116 -3.30 -3.84 -4.69
CA GLU A 116 -2.40 -3.80 -3.54
C GLU A 116 -1.65 -5.14 -3.38
N PRO A 117 -0.36 -5.21 -3.75
CA PRO A 117 0.42 -6.42 -3.68
C PRO A 117 0.86 -6.80 -2.25
N ASN A 118 0.96 -5.86 -1.31
CA ASN A 118 1.40 -6.14 0.05
C ASN A 118 0.28 -6.79 0.87
N ASP A 119 0.52 -7.99 1.39
CA ASP A 119 -0.47 -8.77 2.15
C ASP A 119 -0.97 -8.06 3.41
N PHE A 120 -0.08 -7.35 4.10
CA PHE A 120 -0.46 -6.62 5.31
C PHE A 120 -1.37 -5.44 4.96
N ASN A 121 -0.96 -4.57 4.04
CA ASN A 121 -1.77 -3.43 3.60
C ASN A 121 -3.12 -3.90 3.03
N ARG A 122 -3.13 -4.99 2.25
CA ARG A 122 -4.36 -5.59 1.73
C ARG A 122 -5.29 -6.09 2.83
N THR A 123 -4.74 -6.65 3.91
CA THR A 123 -5.55 -7.07 5.08
C THR A 123 -6.22 -5.86 5.73
N VAL A 124 -5.50 -4.74 5.88
CA VAL A 124 -6.06 -3.49 6.41
C VAL A 124 -7.09 -2.89 5.45
N LEU A 125 -6.81 -2.87 4.16
CA LEU A 125 -7.72 -2.41 3.10
C LEU A 125 -9.04 -3.19 3.11
N LEU A 126 -8.99 -4.53 3.15
CA LEU A 126 -10.18 -5.36 3.21
C LEU A 126 -11.01 -5.07 4.48
N LYS A 127 -10.35 -4.83 5.62
CA LYS A 127 -11.05 -4.43 6.84
C LYS A 127 -11.72 -3.06 6.70
N ASN A 128 -11.06 -2.12 6.04
CA ASN A 128 -11.61 -0.80 5.76
C ASN A 128 -12.82 -0.84 4.81
N ILE A 129 -12.79 -1.73 3.81
CA ILE A 129 -13.95 -1.98 2.93
C ILE A 129 -15.13 -2.51 3.75
N GLU A 130 -14.89 -3.52 4.59
CA GLU A 130 -15.91 -4.15 5.44
C GLU A 130 -16.54 -3.17 6.43
N LEU A 131 -15.72 -2.34 7.09
CA LEU A 131 -16.17 -1.36 8.07
C LEU A 131 -17.11 -0.28 7.50
N ASN A 132 -17.09 -0.09 6.18
CA ASN A 132 -17.89 0.90 5.46
C ASN A 132 -18.90 0.29 4.48
N HIS A 133 -19.07 -1.03 4.47
CA HIS A 133 -20.03 -1.74 3.62
C HIS A 133 -19.84 -1.49 2.11
N LEU A 134 -18.57 -1.45 1.67
CA LEU A 134 -18.20 -1.09 0.29
C LEU A 134 -17.99 -2.29 -0.64
N GLU A 135 -18.26 -3.52 -0.18
CA GLU A 135 -17.99 -4.78 -0.92
C GLU A 135 -18.75 -4.88 -2.25
N SER A 136 -19.87 -4.15 -2.38
CA SER A 136 -20.68 -4.13 -3.59
C SER A 136 -20.08 -3.27 -4.72
N ILE A 137 -19.16 -2.36 -4.39
CA ILE A 137 -18.59 -1.40 -5.35
C ILE A 137 -17.06 -1.42 -5.42
N VAL A 138 -16.38 -1.95 -4.39
CA VAL A 138 -14.92 -2.06 -4.35
C VAL A 138 -14.47 -3.49 -4.61
N THR A 139 -13.53 -3.67 -5.53
CA THR A 139 -12.86 -4.96 -5.79
C THR A 139 -11.35 -4.81 -5.55
N VAL A 140 -10.72 -5.85 -4.99
CA VAL A 140 -9.30 -5.80 -4.61
C VAL A 140 -8.52 -6.90 -5.32
N GLN A 141 -7.43 -6.51 -5.99
CA GLN A 141 -6.51 -7.39 -6.68
C GLN A 141 -5.21 -7.53 -5.88
N SER A 142 -4.83 -8.78 -5.60
CA SER A 142 -3.61 -9.18 -4.89
C SER A 142 -2.39 -9.22 -5.83
N CYS A 143 -2.16 -8.17 -6.60
CA CYS A 143 -1.04 -8.09 -7.53
C CYS A 143 -0.56 -6.66 -7.73
N ALA A 144 0.70 -6.52 -8.12
CA ALA A 144 1.24 -5.29 -8.68
C ALA A 144 0.85 -5.18 -10.16
N LEU A 145 0.95 -3.97 -10.70
CA LEU A 145 0.78 -3.72 -12.12
C LEU A 145 2.11 -3.36 -12.79
N GLY A 146 2.28 -3.75 -14.04
CA GLY A 146 3.49 -3.51 -14.81
C GLY A 146 3.27 -3.71 -16.31
N SER A 147 4.35 -3.54 -17.09
CA SER A 147 4.32 -3.62 -18.55
C SER A 147 4.16 -5.06 -19.07
N GLU A 148 4.57 -6.04 -18.26
CA GLU A 148 4.54 -7.46 -18.58
C GLU A 148 4.07 -8.27 -17.36
N SER A 149 3.38 -9.37 -17.63
CA SER A 149 2.94 -10.29 -16.58
C SER A 149 4.11 -11.17 -16.11
N GLY A 150 4.26 -11.34 -14.80
CA GLY A 150 5.40 -12.06 -14.22
C GLY A 150 5.43 -12.05 -12.70
N LYS A 151 6.62 -12.26 -12.13
CA LYS A 151 6.88 -12.19 -10.69
C LYS A 151 7.80 -11.01 -10.39
N GLY A 152 7.44 -10.23 -9.37
CA GLY A 152 8.26 -9.16 -8.82
C GLY A 152 8.68 -9.47 -7.39
N VAL A 153 9.72 -8.79 -6.94
CA VAL A 153 10.17 -8.84 -5.54
C VAL A 153 9.78 -7.54 -4.87
N GLN A 154 8.99 -7.64 -3.80
CA GLN A 154 8.71 -6.50 -2.95
C GLN A 154 9.91 -6.32 -2.03
N SER A 155 10.68 -5.26 -2.29
CA SER A 155 11.76 -4.84 -1.41
C SER A 155 11.21 -3.83 -0.40
N ASN A 156 11.67 -3.91 0.85
CA ASN A 156 11.41 -2.99 1.97
C ASN A 156 10.22 -3.31 2.89
N PHE A 157 10.40 -4.30 3.77
CA PHE A 157 9.85 -4.22 5.12
C PHE A 157 10.81 -3.46 6.03
N THR A 158 10.96 -2.14 5.85
CA THR A 158 11.62 -1.30 6.85
C THR A 158 10.56 -0.82 7.82
N LEU A 159 10.57 -1.34 9.05
CA LEU A 159 9.61 -0.98 10.10
C LEU A 159 9.60 0.56 10.26
N GLY A 160 8.49 1.22 9.90
CA GLY A 160 8.36 2.68 9.91
C GLY A 160 8.14 3.34 8.54
N ASN A 161 8.25 2.60 7.43
CA ASN A 161 8.04 3.13 6.09
C ASN A 161 7.21 2.19 5.19
N THR A 162 6.07 1.73 5.70
CA THR A 162 5.14 0.81 5.02
C THR A 162 4.40 1.41 3.82
N GLY A 163 4.64 2.69 3.52
CA GLY A 163 4.20 3.35 2.29
C GLY A 163 5.10 3.09 1.07
N MET A 164 6.39 2.83 1.27
CA MET A 164 7.35 2.63 0.18
C MET A 164 7.42 1.17 -0.27
N ASN A 165 6.40 0.72 -1.00
CA ASN A 165 6.40 -0.61 -1.64
C ASN A 165 7.07 -0.52 -3.02
N ARG A 166 8.39 -0.76 -3.09
CA ARG A 166 9.10 -0.85 -4.37
C ARG A 166 9.11 -2.28 -4.88
N VAL A 167 8.67 -2.47 -6.13
CA VAL A 167 8.79 -3.75 -6.83
C VAL A 167 10.08 -3.73 -7.67
N ASP A 168 11.03 -4.60 -7.31
CA ASP A 168 12.27 -4.81 -8.05
C ASP A 168 12.21 -6.14 -8.84
N LYS A 169 13.05 -6.24 -9.89
CA LYS A 169 13.33 -7.53 -10.53
C LYS A 169 14.06 -8.45 -9.55
N VAL A 170 13.76 -9.75 -9.60
CA VAL A 170 14.32 -10.75 -8.68
C VAL A 170 15.85 -10.65 -8.62
N GLY A 171 16.37 -10.20 -7.47
CA GLY A 171 17.78 -10.15 -7.13
C GLY A 171 18.00 -10.75 -5.75
N GLU A 172 19.07 -11.53 -5.58
CA GLU A 172 19.38 -12.25 -4.35
C GLU A 172 19.78 -11.27 -3.21
N GLY A 173 19.14 -11.35 -2.03
CA GLY A 173 19.81 -10.88 -0.80
C GLY A 173 19.02 -10.26 0.35
N SER A 174 17.70 -10.12 0.33
CA SER A 174 16.94 -9.66 1.50
C SER A 174 15.58 -10.34 1.62
N ALA A 175 15.08 -10.47 2.86
CA ALA A 175 13.77 -11.04 3.16
C ALA A 175 12.70 -10.27 2.37
N SER A 176 12.26 -10.86 1.28
CA SER A 176 11.44 -10.20 0.28
C SER A 176 10.30 -11.12 -0.09
N SER A 177 9.08 -10.56 -0.06
CA SER A 177 7.90 -11.27 -0.53
C SER A 177 7.85 -11.17 -2.05
N THR A 178 7.62 -12.30 -2.70
CA THR A 178 7.33 -12.32 -4.14
C THR A 178 5.88 -11.91 -4.37
N THR A 179 5.62 -11.07 -5.36
CA THR A 179 4.27 -10.70 -5.78
C THR A 179 4.05 -10.96 -7.27
N ASP A 180 2.80 -11.19 -7.65
CA ASP A 180 2.43 -11.24 -9.07
C ASP A 180 2.44 -9.83 -9.66
N ILE A 181 3.01 -9.69 -10.86
CA ILE A 181 2.88 -8.51 -11.70
C ILE A 181 1.93 -8.89 -12.84
N LYS A 182 0.95 -8.03 -13.13
CA LYS A 182 0.04 -8.17 -14.25
C LYS A 182 -0.04 -6.87 -15.04
N LYS A 183 -0.49 -6.94 -16.29
CA LYS A 183 -0.86 -5.74 -17.03
C LYS A 183 -2.28 -5.32 -16.66
N LEU A 184 -2.54 -4.01 -16.62
CA LEU A 184 -3.91 -3.53 -16.45
C LEU A 184 -4.80 -3.93 -17.63
N ASP A 185 -4.23 -3.94 -18.83
CA ASP A 185 -4.94 -4.32 -20.05
C ASP A 185 -5.41 -5.78 -20.09
N ASP A 186 -4.93 -6.62 -19.16
CA ASP A 186 -5.39 -8.01 -19.03
C ASP A 186 -6.66 -8.12 -18.15
N PHE A 187 -7.10 -7.02 -17.52
CA PHE A 187 -8.33 -6.96 -16.72
C PHE A 187 -9.53 -6.48 -17.55
N PRO A 188 -10.76 -6.93 -17.24
CA PRO A 188 -11.96 -6.56 -17.97
C PRO A 188 -12.44 -5.15 -17.62
N VAL A 189 -11.66 -4.14 -17.97
CA VAL A 189 -11.97 -2.72 -17.75
C VAL A 189 -12.71 -2.16 -18.97
N ASN A 190 -14.04 -2.10 -18.87
CA ASN A 190 -14.89 -1.56 -19.93
C ASN A 190 -15.01 -0.03 -19.89
N LYS A 191 -15.02 0.55 -18.68
CA LYS A 191 -15.13 1.98 -18.44
C LYS A 191 -14.36 2.34 -17.17
N VAL A 192 -13.51 3.36 -17.26
CA VAL A 192 -12.82 4.00 -16.14
C VAL A 192 -12.71 5.48 -16.47
N ASN A 193 -13.00 6.35 -15.50
CA ASN A 193 -12.88 7.79 -15.69
C ASN A 193 -11.77 8.43 -14.85
N PHE A 194 -11.16 7.68 -13.94
CA PHE A 194 -10.01 8.13 -13.16
C PHE A 194 -9.06 6.96 -12.84
N ILE A 195 -7.76 7.14 -13.08
CA ILE A 195 -6.72 6.18 -12.67
C ILE A 195 -5.71 6.88 -11.75
N LYS A 196 -5.63 6.44 -10.50
CA LYS A 196 -4.51 6.79 -9.62
C LYS A 196 -3.37 5.79 -9.81
N ILE A 197 -2.15 6.30 -9.93
CA ILE A 197 -0.91 5.51 -9.97
C ILE A 197 0.04 6.02 -8.89
N ASP A 198 0.35 5.17 -7.92
CA ASP A 198 1.20 5.51 -6.78
C ASP A 198 1.96 4.24 -6.35
N VAL A 199 3.02 3.94 -7.09
CA VAL A 199 3.73 2.65 -7.01
C VAL A 199 5.24 2.83 -6.81
N GLU A 200 5.64 3.98 -6.29
CA GLU A 200 7.00 4.33 -5.84
C GLU A 200 8.12 3.84 -6.77
N GLY A 201 8.15 4.38 -7.99
CA GLY A 201 9.21 4.17 -8.99
C GLY A 201 8.89 3.15 -10.08
N PHE A 202 7.66 2.64 -10.14
CA PHE A 202 7.19 1.70 -11.17
C PHE A 202 6.08 2.26 -12.07
N GLU A 203 5.85 3.57 -12.02
CA GLU A 203 4.72 4.26 -12.68
C GLU A 203 4.79 4.10 -14.21
N THR A 204 5.99 4.22 -14.77
CA THR A 204 6.21 4.07 -16.23
C THR A 204 5.84 2.66 -16.70
N GLU A 205 6.12 1.64 -15.89
CA GLU A 205 5.79 0.26 -16.25
C GLU A 205 4.29 -0.01 -16.13
N VAL A 206 3.64 0.54 -15.10
CA VAL A 206 2.18 0.53 -14.99
C VAL A 206 1.53 1.18 -16.21
N LEU A 207 1.99 2.37 -16.61
CA LEU A 207 1.45 3.09 -17.78
C LEU A 207 1.58 2.29 -19.08
N LYS A 208 2.71 1.61 -19.30
CA LYS A 208 2.89 0.71 -20.45
C LYS A 208 1.91 -0.46 -20.43
N GLY A 209 1.65 -1.04 -19.25
CA GLY A 209 0.70 -2.13 -19.07
C GLY A 209 -0.77 -1.72 -19.12
N ALA A 210 -1.05 -0.42 -19.13
CA ALA A 210 -2.39 0.18 -19.14
C ALA A 210 -2.70 0.92 -20.46
N LEU A 211 -1.82 0.84 -21.45
CA LEU A 211 -1.85 1.69 -22.64
C LEU A 211 -3.18 1.56 -23.42
N GLU A 212 -3.68 0.34 -23.59
CA GLU A 212 -4.91 0.12 -24.36
C GLU A 212 -6.15 0.57 -23.59
N THR A 213 -6.14 0.41 -22.26
CA THR A 213 -7.17 0.92 -21.37
C THR A 213 -7.20 2.45 -21.36
N ILE A 214 -6.04 3.10 -21.25
CA ILE A 214 -5.93 4.57 -21.29
C ILE A 214 -6.41 5.12 -22.64
N LYS A 215 -5.96 4.54 -23.76
CA LYS A 215 -6.41 4.97 -25.10
C LYS A 215 -7.92 4.82 -25.29
N ARG A 216 -8.49 3.71 -24.82
CA ARG A 216 -9.90 3.37 -24.98
C ARG A 216 -10.81 4.22 -24.08
N CYS A 217 -10.46 4.35 -22.81
CA CYS A 217 -11.32 4.96 -21.80
C CYS A 217 -11.03 6.45 -21.58
N LYS A 218 -9.83 6.93 -21.94
CA LYS A 218 -9.35 8.31 -21.73
C LYS A 218 -9.63 8.82 -20.30
N PRO A 219 -9.22 8.05 -19.27
CA PRO A 219 -9.39 8.50 -17.90
C PRO A 219 -8.54 9.75 -17.65
N VAL A 220 -8.95 10.49 -16.62
CA VAL A 220 -8.07 11.46 -15.95
C VAL A 220 -6.98 10.70 -15.22
#